data_AF-A0A2X1PX36-F1
#
_entry.id   AF-A0A2X1PX36-F1
#
_cell.length_a   1.000
_cell.length_b   1.000
_cell.length_c   1.000
_cell.angle_alpha   90.00
_cell.angle_beta   90.00
_cell.angle_gamma   90.00
#
_symmetry.space_group_name_H-M   'P 1'
#
loop_
_entity.id
_entity.type
_entity.pdbx_description
1 polymer ?
#
loop_
_entity_poly.entity_id
_entity_poly.type
_entity_poly.pdbx_seq_one_letter_code
_entity_poly.pdbx_strand_id
1 'polypeptide(L)'
;MNLVFKMLCLRASLVERHWAEKLRHLIKHETEEPVTDKAELLMLYAARIQLVENVIKPALMQGKWVVGDRHDMSSQAYQGGGRQLDPHFMLTLKETVLGNFEPDLTIYLDIDPSVGLARGSWTW
;
A
#
# COMPACT_ATOMS: atom_id res chain seq x y z
N MET A 1 15.58 10.69 23.58
CA MET A 1 15.11 9.30 23.81
C MET A 1 14.40 8.88 22.54
N ASN A 2 15.12 8.19 21.64
CA ASN A 2 14.61 7.90 20.30
C ASN A 2 13.55 6.81 20.39
N LEU A 3 12.29 7.20 20.18
CA LEU A 3 11.18 6.27 19.98
C LEU A 3 11.42 5.55 18.65
N VAL A 4 11.93 4.33 18.74
CA VAL A 4 11.99 3.40 17.61
C VAL A 4 10.57 2.85 17.44
N PHE A 5 9.81 3.43 16.52
CA PHE A 5 8.56 2.82 16.06
C PHE A 5 8.91 1.51 15.31
N LYS A 6 8.02 0.53 15.24
CA LYS A 6 8.27 -0.76 14.56
C LYS A 6 7.03 -1.18 13.78
N MET A 7 6.97 -0.87 12.49
CA MET A 7 5.97 -1.36 11.54
C MET A 7 6.52 -2.55 10.75
N LEU A 8 5.81 -3.69 10.79
CA LEU A 8 6.17 -4.94 10.12
C LEU A 8 5.21 -5.20 8.95
N CYS A 9 5.69 -5.39 7.73
CA CYS A 9 4.81 -5.69 6.61
C CYS A 9 4.70 -7.22 6.39
N LEU A 10 3.63 -7.85 6.90
CA LEU A 10 3.25 -9.24 6.63
C LEU A 10 1.73 -9.33 6.55
N ARG A 11 1.21 -10.18 5.65
CA ARG A 11 -0.20 -10.31 5.29
C ARG A 11 -1.16 -10.21 6.49
N ALA A 12 -1.78 -9.04 6.66
CA ALA A 12 -2.96 -8.78 7.46
C ALA A 12 -4.01 -8.08 6.59
N SER A 13 -5.17 -8.71 6.45
CA SER A 13 -6.39 -8.06 5.93
C SER A 13 -6.51 -6.68 6.57
N LEU A 14 -6.54 -5.64 5.73
CA LEU A 14 -6.63 -4.24 6.13
C LEU A 14 -7.58 -4.10 7.31
N VAL A 15 -7.14 -3.42 8.36
CA VAL A 15 -8.04 -2.97 9.44
C VAL A 15 -9.21 -2.25 8.75
N GLU A 16 -10.36 -2.93 8.68
CA GLU A 16 -11.45 -2.64 7.75
C GLU A 16 -12.08 -1.27 8.06
N ARG A 17 -11.52 -0.21 7.50
CA ARG A 17 -12.14 1.12 7.50
C ARG A 17 -12.86 1.29 6.17
N HIS A 18 -14.16 1.59 6.26
CA HIS A 18 -15.09 1.72 5.14
C HIS A 18 -14.63 2.63 3.98
N TRP A 19 -13.69 3.55 4.20
CA TRP A 19 -13.28 4.51 3.17
C TRP A 19 -12.17 3.99 2.25
N ALA A 20 -11.10 3.41 2.82
CA ALA A 20 -10.01 2.83 2.03
C ALA A 20 -10.50 1.63 1.19
N GLU A 21 -11.43 0.85 1.74
CA GLU A 21 -12.06 -0.25 0.99
C GLU A 21 -12.95 0.23 -0.17
N LYS A 22 -13.62 1.38 -0.03
CA LYS A 22 -14.38 1.97 -1.15
C LYS A 22 -13.45 2.36 -2.31
N LEU A 23 -12.30 2.96 -2.02
CA LEU A 23 -11.30 3.25 -3.06
C LEU A 23 -10.74 1.98 -3.68
N ARG A 24 -10.46 0.96 -2.88
CA ARG A 24 -9.99 -0.35 -3.37
C ARG A 24 -11.03 -1.01 -4.28
N HIS A 25 -12.32 -0.89 -3.96
CA HIS A 25 -13.40 -1.38 -4.80
C HIS A 25 -13.40 -0.66 -6.16
N LEU A 26 -13.26 0.66 -6.18
CA LEU A 26 -13.18 1.43 -7.44
C LEU A 26 -11.97 1.04 -8.30
N ILE A 27 -10.84 0.68 -7.68
CA ILE A 27 -9.63 0.27 -8.42
C ILE A 27 -9.78 -1.15 -8.99
N LYS A 28 -10.43 -2.06 -8.26
CA LYS A 28 -10.48 -3.49 -8.63
C LYS A 28 -11.55 -3.85 -9.64
N HIS A 29 -12.62 -3.06 -9.73
CA HIS A 29 -13.75 -3.38 -10.57
C HIS A 29 -13.67 -2.60 -11.88
N GLU A 30 -13.95 -3.29 -12.98
CA GLU A 30 -14.08 -2.64 -14.29
C GLU A 30 -15.24 -1.64 -14.23
N THR A 31 -14.93 -0.40 -14.60
CA THR A 31 -15.88 0.71 -14.74
C THR A 31 -16.09 0.99 -16.23
N GLU A 32 -17.25 1.57 -16.59
CA GLU A 32 -17.52 1.97 -17.98
C GLU A 32 -16.46 2.97 -18.51
N GLU A 33 -15.99 3.85 -17.62
CA GLU A 33 -14.86 4.74 -17.88
C GLU A 33 -13.57 4.11 -17.34
N PRO A 34 -12.56 3.80 -18.18
CA PRO A 34 -11.32 3.20 -17.72
C PRO A 34 -10.52 4.16 -16.84
N VAL A 35 -10.10 3.68 -15.67
CA VAL A 35 -9.24 4.43 -14.75
C VAL A 35 -7.83 4.53 -15.34
N THR A 36 -7.30 5.75 -15.44
CA THR A 36 -5.90 5.97 -15.88
C THR A 36 -4.90 5.52 -14.82
N ASP A 37 -3.69 5.11 -15.22
CA ASP A 37 -2.65 4.66 -14.28
C ASP A 37 -2.32 5.70 -13.19
N LYS A 38 -2.33 7.00 -13.55
CA LYS A 38 -2.12 8.09 -12.59
C LYS A 38 -3.29 8.23 -11.61
N ALA A 39 -4.52 8.09 -12.08
CA ALA A 39 -5.69 8.12 -11.20
C ALA A 39 -5.68 6.92 -10.23
N GLU A 40 -5.34 5.72 -10.72
CA GLU A 40 -5.15 4.52 -9.89
C GLU A 40 -4.11 4.78 -8.78
N LEU A 41 -2.94 5.30 -9.15
CA LEU A 41 -1.87 5.64 -8.20
C LEU A 41 -2.35 6.63 -7.13
N LEU A 42 -2.99 7.74 -7.55
CA LEU A 42 -3.47 8.77 -6.62
C LEU A 42 -4.54 8.24 -5.67
N MET A 43 -5.45 7.37 -6.13
CA MET A 43 -6.42 6.71 -5.27
C MET A 43 -5.75 5.77 -4.25
N LEU A 44 -4.72 5.02 -4.65
CA LEU A 44 -3.94 4.19 -3.73
C LEU A 44 -3.24 5.02 -2.66
N TYR A 45 -2.65 6.17 -3.03
CA TYR A 45 -2.05 7.10 -2.06
C TYR A 45 -3.09 7.74 -1.15
N ALA A 46 -4.26 8.14 -1.67
CA ALA A 46 -5.36 8.67 -0.87
C ALA A 46 -5.81 7.66 0.19
N ALA A 47 -6.01 6.40 -0.20
CA ALA A 47 -6.34 5.32 0.73
C ALA A 47 -5.23 5.10 1.78
N ARG A 48 -3.96 5.21 1.37
CA ARG A 48 -2.80 5.04 2.25
C ARG A 48 -2.70 6.15 3.29
N ILE A 49 -2.86 7.42 2.91
CA ILE A 49 -2.87 8.55 3.85
C ILE A 49 -3.94 8.32 4.90
N GLN A 50 -5.16 7.98 4.45
CA GLN A 50 -6.29 7.76 5.34
C GLN A 50 -5.97 6.67 6.37
N LEU A 51 -5.33 5.57 5.95
CA LEU A 51 -4.92 4.49 6.85
C LEU A 51 -3.79 4.92 7.80
N VAL A 52 -2.76 5.62 7.29
CA VAL A 52 -1.60 6.05 8.06
C VAL A 52 -2.02 7.02 9.18
N GLU A 53 -2.75 8.07 8.84
CA GLU A 53 -3.11 9.13 9.79
C GLU A 53 -4.13 8.67 10.84
N ASN A 54 -5.11 7.83 10.44
CA ASN A 54 -6.24 7.50 11.32
C ASN A 54 -6.11 6.17 12.04
N VAL A 55 -5.16 5.31 11.64
CA VAL A 55 -5.00 3.97 12.22
C VAL A 55 -3.55 3.72 12.62
N ILE A 56 -2.61 3.84 11.68
CA ILE A 56 -1.22 3.42 11.92
C ILE A 56 -0.53 4.33 12.93
N LYS A 57 -0.46 5.65 12.65
CA LYS A 57 0.16 6.62 13.56
C LYS A 57 -0.47 6.60 14.96
N PRO A 58 -1.81 6.62 15.12
CA PRO A 58 -2.44 6.50 16.44
C PRO A 58 -2.11 5.19 17.18
N ALA A 59 -2.05 4.06 16.48
CA ALA A 59 -1.68 2.78 17.10
C ALA A 59 -0.21 2.78 17.56
N LEU A 60 0.70 3.27 16.71
CA LEU A 60 2.12 3.40 17.04
C LEU A 60 2.36 4.34 18.22
N MET A 61 1.62 5.45 18.31
CA MET A 61 1.66 6.37 19.46
C MET A 61 1.21 5.71 20.77
N GLN A 62 0.38 4.67 20.71
CA GLN A 62 -0.02 3.87 21.87
C GLN A 62 0.99 2.76 22.21
N GLY A 63 2.15 2.73 21.55
CA GLY A 63 3.16 1.68 21.71
C GLY A 63 2.78 0.33 21.11
N LYS A 64 1.72 0.28 20.27
CA LYS A 64 1.30 -0.94 19.60
C LYS A 64 2.14 -1.18 18.35
N TRP A 65 2.37 -2.45 18.07
CA TRP A 65 2.96 -2.88 16.81
C TRP A 65 1.87 -2.88 15.73
N VAL A 66 2.23 -2.41 14.54
CA VAL A 66 1.34 -2.45 13.38
C VAL A 66 1.92 -3.41 12.37
N VAL A 67 1.10 -4.39 12.00
CA VAL A 67 1.43 -5.33 10.92
C VAL A 67 0.52 -5.05 9.74
N GLY A 68 1.10 -4.66 8.60
CA GLY A 68 0.35 -4.32 7.39
C GLY A 68 0.54 -5.32 6.26
N ASP A 69 -0.52 -5.64 5.51
CA ASP A 69 -0.39 -6.26 4.18
C ASP A 69 -0.16 -5.18 3.14
N ARG A 70 1.07 -5.13 2.63
CA ARG A 70 1.57 -4.13 1.66
C ARG A 70 1.65 -2.71 2.21
N HIS A 71 2.51 -1.93 1.57
CA HIS A 71 2.67 -0.49 1.80
C HIS A 71 3.17 0.19 0.52
N ASP A 72 3.90 1.30 0.63
CA ASP A 72 4.43 2.07 -0.51
C ASP A 72 5.24 1.25 -1.51
N MET A 73 6.03 0.27 -1.04
CA MET A 73 6.83 -0.61 -1.92
C MET A 73 5.97 -1.38 -2.93
N SER A 74 4.70 -1.68 -2.62
CA SER A 74 3.79 -2.27 -3.62
C SER A 74 3.44 -1.26 -4.71
N SER A 75 3.25 0.02 -4.39
CA SER A 75 2.99 1.03 -5.42
C SER A 75 4.19 1.20 -6.36
N GLN A 76 5.41 1.18 -5.81
CA GLN A 76 6.63 1.21 -6.62
C GLN A 76 6.71 0.00 -7.58
N ALA A 77 6.35 -1.20 -7.12
CA ALA A 77 6.39 -2.40 -7.97
C ALA A 77 5.31 -2.40 -9.06
N TYR A 78 4.04 -2.18 -8.72
CA TYR A 78 2.94 -2.31 -9.68
C TYR A 78 2.79 -1.07 -10.56
N GLN A 79 2.79 0.12 -9.98
CA GLN A 79 2.61 1.35 -10.75
C GLN A 79 3.93 1.85 -11.33
N GLY A 80 5.04 1.78 -10.59
CA GLY A 80 6.36 2.13 -11.11
C GLY A 80 6.85 1.11 -12.14
N GLY A 81 6.99 -0.16 -11.73
CA GLY A 81 7.48 -1.22 -12.62
C GLY A 81 6.44 -1.70 -13.63
N GLY A 82 5.27 -2.14 -13.16
CA GLY A 82 4.24 -2.76 -13.99
C GLY A 82 3.56 -1.80 -14.98
N ARG A 83 3.19 -0.59 -14.53
CA ARG A 83 2.60 0.47 -15.38
C ARG A 83 3.63 1.41 -15.99
N GLN A 84 4.92 1.24 -15.68
CA GLN A 84 6.01 2.08 -16.17
C GLN A 84 5.81 3.57 -15.89
N LEU A 85 5.19 3.92 -14.75
CA LEU A 85 5.08 5.32 -14.35
C LEU A 85 6.47 5.90 -14.04
N ASP A 86 6.62 7.17 -14.37
CA ASP A 86 7.87 7.91 -14.18
C ASP A 86 8.37 7.80 -12.71
N PRO A 87 9.60 7.29 -12.48
CA PRO A 87 10.13 7.10 -11.13
C PRO A 87 10.27 8.41 -10.35
N HIS A 88 10.53 9.52 -11.03
CA HIS A 88 10.64 10.83 -10.37
C HIS A 88 9.29 11.28 -9.83
N PHE A 89 8.22 11.16 -10.63
CA PHE A 89 6.85 11.39 -10.19
C PHE A 89 6.46 10.49 -9.01
N MET A 90 6.79 9.20 -9.06
CA MET A 90 6.52 8.25 -7.97
C MET A 90 7.21 8.68 -6.68
N LEU A 91 8.49 9.09 -6.75
CA LEU A 91 9.26 9.56 -5.60
C LEU A 91 8.70 10.86 -5.03
N THR A 92 8.45 11.85 -5.89
CA THR A 92 7.87 13.15 -5.47
C THR A 92 6.51 12.95 -4.80
N LEU A 93 5.66 12.06 -5.32
CA LEU A 93 4.37 11.76 -4.71
C LEU A 93 4.54 11.11 -3.34
N LYS A 94 5.43 10.10 -3.21
CA LYS A 94 5.75 9.47 -1.92
C LYS A 94 6.19 10.51 -0.90
N GLU A 95 7.15 11.35 -1.24
CA GLU A 95 7.70 12.37 -0.34
C GLU A 95 6.65 13.41 0.05
N THR A 96 5.84 13.88 -0.92
CA THR A 96 4.78 14.85 -0.66
C THR A 96 3.71 14.29 0.28
N VAL A 97 3.41 13.00 0.16
CA VAL A 97 2.27 12.38 0.82
C VAL A 97 2.63 11.74 2.16
N LEU A 98 3.73 11.00 2.21
CA LEU A 98 4.16 10.25 3.39
C LEU A 98 5.32 10.94 4.12
N GLY A 99 6.04 11.84 3.45
CA GLY A 99 7.28 12.42 3.98
C GLY A 99 8.28 11.32 4.34
N ASN A 100 8.79 11.40 5.57
CA ASN A 100 9.74 10.43 6.12
C ASN A 100 9.04 9.23 6.80
N PHE A 101 7.71 9.10 6.69
CA PHE A 101 6.99 7.98 7.26
C PHE A 101 7.23 6.73 6.41
N GLU A 102 7.93 5.75 6.99
CA GLU A 102 8.22 4.48 6.34
C GLU A 102 8.19 3.31 7.34
N PRO A 103 8.03 2.06 6.86
CA PRO A 103 8.10 0.90 7.74
C PRO A 103 9.50 0.69 8.28
N ASP A 104 9.59 0.39 9.57
CA ASP A 104 10.87 0.01 10.19
C ASP A 104 11.37 -1.37 9.74
N LEU A 105 10.45 -2.26 9.30
CA LEU A 105 10.78 -3.54 8.71
C LEU A 105 9.80 -3.92 7.58
N THR A 106 10.36 -4.17 6.40
CA THR A 106 9.62 -4.75 5.26
C THR A 106 10.12 -6.15 5.00
N ILE A 107 9.21 -7.13 5.02
CA ILE A 107 9.52 -8.50 4.60
C ILE A 107 9.07 -8.67 3.15
N TYR A 108 10.04 -8.83 2.26
CA TYR A 108 9.80 -9.11 0.85
C TYR A 108 9.76 -10.62 0.61
N LEU A 109 8.59 -11.11 0.18
CA LEU A 109 8.39 -12.53 -0.16
C LEU A 109 8.57 -12.71 -1.67
N ASP A 110 9.81 -12.99 -2.08
CA ASP A 110 10.14 -13.23 -3.48
C ASP A 110 9.60 -14.58 -3.97
N ILE A 111 9.05 -14.59 -5.18
CA ILE A 111 8.54 -15.80 -5.82
C ILE A 111 8.49 -15.59 -7.33
N ASP A 112 8.78 -16.66 -8.08
CA ASP A 112 8.55 -16.67 -9.51
C ASP A 112 7.06 -16.33 -9.84
N PRO A 113 6.80 -15.40 -10.78
CA PRO A 113 5.44 -14.96 -11.09
C PRO A 113 4.49 -16.10 -11.49
N SER A 114 4.98 -17.10 -12.23
CA SER A 114 4.15 -18.23 -12.68
C SER A 114 3.67 -19.08 -11.50
N VAL A 115 4.55 -19.30 -10.51
CA VAL A 115 4.22 -20.01 -9.27
C VAL A 115 3.28 -19.18 -8.40
N GLY A 116 3.51 -17.86 -8.32
CA GLY A 116 2.66 -16.94 -7.59
C GLY A 116 1.21 -16.93 -8.13
N LEU A 117 1.05 -16.87 -9.45
CA LEU A 117 -0.26 -16.91 -10.11
C LEU A 117 -0.97 -18.25 -9.87
N ALA A 118 -0.26 -19.37 -9.95
CA ALA A 118 -0.80 -20.71 -9.68
C ALA A 118 -1.28 -20.89 -8.23
N ARG A 119 -0.74 -20.12 -7.28
CA ARG A 119 -1.19 -20.09 -5.87
C ARG A 119 -2.33 -19.10 -5.62
N GLY A 120 -2.40 -18.02 -6.40
CA GLY A 120 -3.44 -16.99 -6.26
C GLY A 120 -4.81 -17.40 -6.80
N SER A 121 -4.86 -18.41 -7.67
CA SER A 121 -6.08 -18.95 -8.28
C SER A 121 -6.89 -19.89 -7.38
N TRP A 122 -6.42 -20.18 -6.16
CA TRP A 122 -7.18 -20.94 -5.18
C TRP A 122 -8.31 -20.06 -4.63
N THR A 123 -9.51 -20.22 -5.19
CA THR A 123 -10.76 -19.73 -4.61
C THR A 123 -11.05 -20.55 -3.36
N TRP A 124 -11.07 -19.89 -2.19
CA TRP A 124 -11.65 -20.46 -0.97
C TRP A 124 -13.17 -20.36 -1.03
#